data_AF-A0A3B0WSI7-F1
#
_entry.id   AF-A0A3B0WSI7-F1
#
_cell.length_a   1.000
_cell.length_b   1.000
_cell.length_c   1.000
_cell.angle_alpha   90.00
_cell.angle_beta   90.00
_cell.angle_gamma   90.00
#
_symmetry.space_group_name_H-M   'P 1'
#
loop_
_entity.id
_entity.type
_entity.pdbx_description
1 polymer ?
#
loop_
_entity_poly.entity_id
_entity_poly.type
_entity_poly.pdbx_seq_one_letter_code
_entity_poly.pdbx_strand_id
1 'polypeptide(L)'
;MTQDLTTSAVARQNVLNNPYALTKLEEHLALGGLQFEGEIIFTKSQVAEILTIDERTIERYLTSSGDEIKSNGYRILTKKH
;
A
#
# COMPACT_ATOMS: atom_id res chain seq x y z
N MET A 1 15.87 19.25 -1.28
CA MET A 1 15.98 18.35 -2.44
C MET A 1 14.70 17.53 -2.51
N THR A 2 13.89 17.71 -3.54
CA THR A 2 12.72 16.87 -3.80
C THR A 2 13.22 15.48 -4.18
N GLN A 3 13.07 14.53 -3.26
CA GLN A 3 13.37 13.13 -3.52
C GLN A 3 12.29 12.61 -4.47
N ASP A 4 12.64 12.38 -5.73
CA ASP A 4 11.71 11.86 -6.73
C ASP A 4 11.31 10.42 -6.38
N LEU A 5 10.07 10.26 -5.93
CA LEU A 5 9.50 8.98 -5.52
C LEU A 5 9.29 8.03 -6.71
N THR A 6 9.27 8.54 -7.95
CA THR A 6 9.10 7.72 -9.14
C THR A 6 10.36 6.94 -9.50
N THR A 7 11.53 7.47 -9.14
CA THR A 7 12.83 6.90 -9.51
C THR A 7 13.63 6.35 -8.32
N SER A 8 13.39 6.81 -7.10
CA SER A 8 14.18 6.42 -5.92
C SER A 8 13.43 5.48 -4.97
N ALA A 9 13.83 4.20 -4.98
CA ALA A 9 13.34 3.21 -4.02
C ALA A 9 13.69 3.58 -2.56
N VAL A 10 14.89 4.13 -2.33
CA VAL A 10 15.32 4.61 -1.00
C VAL A 10 14.41 5.73 -0.51
N ALA A 11 14.02 6.66 -1.39
CA ALA A 11 13.10 7.72 -1.04
C ALA A 11 11.72 7.19 -0.64
N ARG A 12 11.19 6.23 -1.40
CA ARG A 12 9.92 5.55 -1.06
C ARG A 12 10.01 4.87 0.29
N GLN A 13 11.08 4.12 0.54
CA GLN A 13 11.25 3.42 1.81
C GLN A 13 11.38 4.38 3.01
N ASN A 14 12.03 5.53 2.83
CA ASN A 14 12.10 6.55 3.88
C ASN A 14 10.72 7.10 4.29
N VAL A 15 9.80 7.23 3.33
CA VAL A 15 8.41 7.62 3.62
C VAL A 15 7.68 6.49 4.35
N LEU A 16 7.80 5.26 3.86
CA LEU A 16 7.11 4.09 4.43
C LEU A 16 7.65 3.68 5.81
N ASN A 17 8.92 3.97 6.12
CA ASN A 17 9.54 3.70 7.42
C ASN A 17 9.37 4.85 8.41
N ASN A 18 8.50 5.83 8.14
CA ASN A 18 8.24 6.95 9.03
C ASN A 18 6.85 6.83 9.66
N PRO A 19 6.72 6.27 10.87
CA PRO A 19 5.43 6.09 11.55
C PRO A 19 4.65 7.39 11.70
N TYR A 20 5.33 8.52 11.95
CA TYR A 20 4.68 9.82 12.06
C TYR A 20 4.02 10.24 10.75
N ALA A 21 4.70 10.05 9.62
CA ALA A 21 4.13 10.35 8.30
C ALA A 21 2.93 9.45 7.99
N LEU A 22 3.03 8.15 8.30
CA LEU A 22 1.94 7.20 8.10
C LEU A 22 0.70 7.55 8.95
N THR A 23 0.87 7.83 10.24
CA THR A 23 -0.24 8.27 11.11
C THR A 23 -0.90 9.53 10.57
N LYS A 24 -0.13 10.51 10.07
CA LYS A 24 -0.70 11.72 9.47
C LYS A 24 -1.47 11.41 8.19
N LEU A 25 -0.97 10.51 7.34
CA LEU A 25 -1.70 10.08 6.14
C LEU A 25 -3.01 9.39 6.50
N GLU A 26 -3.02 8.51 7.49
CA GLU A 26 -4.22 7.83 7.99
C GLU A 26 -5.26 8.81 8.53
N GLU A 27 -4.84 9.79 9.34
CA GLU A 27 -5.71 10.83 9.90
C GLU A 27 -6.38 11.70 8.81
N HIS A 28 -5.67 12.00 7.71
CA HIS A 28 -6.14 12.97 6.71
C HIS A 28 -6.84 12.34 5.52
N LEU A 29 -6.39 11.15 5.09
CA LEU A 29 -6.95 10.51 3.90
C LEU A 29 -8.28 9.80 4.19
N ALA A 30 -8.51 9.39 5.44
CA ALA A 30 -9.75 8.74 5.90
C ALA A 30 -10.28 7.70 4.91
N LEU A 31 -9.38 6.87 4.35
CA LEU A 31 -9.66 5.93 3.25
C LEU A 31 -10.61 4.79 3.65
N GLY A 32 -11.00 4.71 4.93
CA GLY A 32 -11.72 3.58 5.49
C GLY A 32 -10.81 2.35 5.61
N GLY A 33 -11.31 1.21 5.15
CA GLY A 33 -10.62 -0.07 5.24
C GLY A 33 -11.29 -1.03 6.23
N LEU A 34 -10.78 -2.26 6.26
CA LEU A 34 -11.29 -3.33 7.11
C LEU A 34 -10.37 -3.52 8.30
N GLN A 35 -10.93 -3.55 9.51
CA GLN A 35 -10.16 -3.91 10.69
C GLN A 35 -9.96 -5.43 10.72
N PHE A 36 -8.71 -5.88 10.67
CA PHE A 36 -8.34 -7.28 10.68
C PHE A 36 -7.08 -7.47 11.53
N GLU A 37 -7.16 -8.32 12.56
CA GLU A 37 -6.03 -8.61 13.46
C GLU A 37 -5.36 -7.37 14.09
N GLY A 38 -6.14 -6.32 14.35
CA GLY A 38 -5.62 -5.06 14.93
C GLY A 38 -4.99 -4.11 13.91
N GLU A 39 -5.01 -4.45 12.62
CA GLU A 39 -4.53 -3.63 11.52
C GLU A 39 -5.71 -3.17 10.64
N ILE A 40 -5.55 -2.05 9.96
CA ILE A 40 -6.44 -1.64 8.88
C ILE A 40 -5.89 -2.20 7.58
N ILE A 41 -6.67 -3.03 6.90
CA ILE A 41 -6.31 -3.60 5.61
C ILE A 41 -7.28 -3.16 4.52
N PHE A 42 -6.80 -3.18 3.28
CA PHE A 42 -7.59 -2.90 2.09
C PHE A 42 -7.58 -4.12 1.18
N THR A 43 -8.74 -4.48 0.65
CA THR A 43 -8.81 -5.48 -0.42
C THR A 43 -8.28 -4.89 -1.72
N LYS A 44 -7.88 -5.75 -2.65
CA LYS A 44 -7.45 -5.33 -3.99
C LYS A 44 -8.49 -4.43 -4.68
N SER A 45 -9.77 -4.77 -4.55
CA SER A 45 -10.88 -3.99 -5.10
C SER A 45 -11.00 -2.60 -4.46
N GLN A 46 -10.84 -2.50 -3.14
CA GLN A 46 -10.85 -1.20 -2.45
C GLN A 46 -9.67 -0.32 -2.89
N VAL A 47 -8.47 -0.89 -3.03
CA VAL A 47 -7.30 -0.13 -3.52
C VAL A 47 -7.53 0.37 -4.95
N ALA A 48 -8.13 -0.46 -5.81
CA ALA A 48 -8.49 -0.07 -7.18
C ALA A 48 -9.49 1.10 -7.21
N GLU A 49 -10.50 1.06 -6.32
CA GLU A 49 -11.48 2.15 -6.15
C GLU A 49 -10.83 3.45 -5.66
N ILE A 50 -10.03 3.38 -4.58
CA ILE A 50 -9.32 4.54 -4.00
C ILE A 50 -8.44 5.22 -5.05
N LEU A 51 -7.72 4.42 -5.85
CA LEU A 51 -6.82 4.93 -6.89
C LEU A 51 -7.56 5.26 -8.20
N THR A 52 -8.86 4.97 -8.30
CA THR A 52 -9.69 5.15 -9.50
C THR A 52 -9.07 4.47 -10.73
N ILE A 53 -8.66 3.21 -10.57
CA ILE A 53 -8.06 2.39 -11.62
C ILE A 53 -8.70 1.00 -11.69
N ASP A 54 -8.46 0.30 -12.79
CA ASP A 54 -8.90 -1.09 -12.95
C ASP A 54 -8.05 -2.04 -12.10
N GLU A 55 -8.66 -3.11 -11.56
CA GLU A 55 -7.94 -4.13 -10.79
C GLU A 55 -6.79 -4.77 -11.57
N ARG A 56 -6.88 -4.89 -12.90
CA ARG A 56 -5.78 -5.38 -13.76
C ARG A 56 -4.55 -4.48 -13.69
N THR A 57 -4.75 -3.18 -13.42
CA THR A 57 -3.63 -2.27 -13.20
C THR A 57 -2.92 -2.61 -11.89
N ILE A 58 -3.67 -2.92 -10.82
CA ILE A 58 -3.09 -3.40 -9.57
C ILE A 58 -2.30 -4.69 -9.82
N GLU A 59 -2.87 -5.66 -10.53
CA GLU A 59 -2.21 -6.94 -10.85
C GLU A 59 -0.92 -6.75 -11.65
N ARG A 60 -0.93 -5.83 -12.62
CA ARG A 60 0.26 -5.47 -13.39
C ARG A 60 1.36 -4.96 -12.48
N TYR A 61 1.05 -4.06 -11.55
CA TYR A 61 2.04 -3.53 -10.59
C TYR A 61 2.51 -4.58 -9.57
N LEU A 62 1.61 -5.45 -9.10
CA LEU A 62 1.99 -6.58 -8.24
C LEU A 62 2.93 -7.56 -8.97
N THR A 63 2.84 -7.65 -10.30
CA THR A 63 3.72 -8.48 -11.12
C THR A 63 5.05 -7.79 -11.41
N SER A 64 5.03 -6.50 -11.81
CA SER A 64 6.24 -5.76 -12.18
C SER A 64 7.08 -5.29 -11.00
N SER A 65 6.46 -5.15 -9.83
CA SER A 65 7.04 -4.53 -8.62
C SER A 65 6.73 -5.34 -7.36
N GLY A 66 6.46 -6.64 -7.52
CA GLY A 66 5.95 -7.50 -6.47
C GLY A 66 6.82 -7.61 -5.23
N ASP A 67 8.14 -7.61 -5.38
CA ASP A 67 9.06 -7.76 -4.25
C ASP A 67 9.01 -6.55 -3.31
N GLU A 68 9.04 -5.34 -3.87
CA GLU A 68 8.92 -4.09 -3.10
C GLU A 68 7.54 -3.95 -2.45
N ILE A 69 6.47 -4.35 -3.15
CA ILE A 69 5.11 -4.26 -2.61
C ILE A 69 4.89 -5.28 -1.48
N LYS A 70 5.43 -6.50 -1.60
CA LYS A 70 5.41 -7.52 -0.54
C LYS A 70 6.22 -7.10 0.68
N SER A 71 7.39 -6.49 0.50
CA SER A 71 8.19 -5.99 1.62
C SER A 71 7.52 -4.85 2.38
N ASN A 72 6.55 -4.17 1.75
CA ASN A 72 5.83 -3.02 2.29
C ASN A 72 4.37 -3.32 2.66
N GLY A 73 4.02 -4.58 2.92
CA GLY A 73 2.76 -4.94 3.59
C GLY A 73 1.72 -5.66 2.74
N TYR A 74 1.96 -5.89 1.45
CA TYR A 74 1.07 -6.76 0.68
C TYR A 74 1.19 -8.21 1.11
N ARG A 75 0.05 -8.80 1.50
CA ARG A 75 -0.06 -10.21 1.88
C ARG A 75 -1.26 -10.86 1.23
N ILE A 76 -1.13 -12.15 0.88
CA ILE A 76 -2.25 -12.97 0.46
C ILE A 76 -2.83 -13.63 1.71
N LEU A 77 -4.07 -13.28 2.05
CA LEU A 77 -4.79 -13.93 3.15
C LEU A 77 -5.34 -15.27 2.63
N THR A 78 -4.72 -16.37 3.06
CA THR A 78 -5.26 -17.70 2.85
C THR A 78 -5.92 -18.19 4.13
N LYS A 79 -7.06 -18.87 4.00
CA LYS A 79 -7.70 -19.51 5.16
C LYS A 79 -6.73 -20.59 5.66
N LYS A 80 -6.25 -20.50 6.90
CA LYS A 80 -5.65 -21.67 7.54
C LYS A 80 -6.75 -22.72 7.69
N HIS A 81 -6.52 -23.89 7.10
CA HIS A 81 -7.35 -25.08 7.32
C HIS A 81 -7.23 -25.55 8.77
#